data_AF-A0A162CMB8-F1
#
_entry.id   AF-A0A162CMB8-F1
#
_cell.length_a   1.000
_cell.length_b   1.000
_cell.length_c   1.000
_cell.angle_alpha   90.00
_cell.angle_beta   90.00
_cell.angle_gamma   90.00
#
_symmetry.space_group_name_H-M   'P 1'
#
loop_
_entity.id
_entity.type
_entity.pdbx_description
1 polymer ?
#
loop_
_entity_poly.entity_id
_entity_poly.type
_entity_poly.pdbx_seq_one_letter_code
_entity_poly.pdbx_strand_id
1 'polypeptide(L)'
;MLKTVAITGYKPHELGIFNRKHEGITYIQKAFERKLIPLIDDGLEWVIISGQLGVELWVGELILQWKKTRFPHLKLAVLTPFLQQEEQWKEETKRYYQEIVNQADFIDSITKRPYENPNQLKLKNQFILSKVDGLIALYDEEKEGTPIYYINEANIQKKERNFELLLITPDDINMIVEDEYYQE
;
A
#
# COMPACT_ATOMS: atom_id res chain seq x y z
N MET A 1 -17.11 1.03 10.91
CA MET A 1 -17.08 0.81 9.46
C MET A 1 -15.87 1.55 8.91
N LEU A 2 -14.99 0.87 8.20
CA LEU A 2 -13.75 1.46 7.67
C LEU A 2 -14.07 2.19 6.36
N LYS A 3 -14.05 3.52 6.36
CA LYS A 3 -14.27 4.31 5.14
C LYS A 3 -12.97 4.64 4.43
N THR A 4 -11.86 4.68 5.15
CA THR A 4 -10.56 5.03 4.60
C THR A 4 -9.49 4.12 5.19
N VAL A 5 -8.69 3.48 4.34
CA VAL A 5 -7.56 2.65 4.78
C VAL A 5 -6.27 3.08 4.12
N ALA A 6 -5.16 2.98 4.86
CA ALA A 6 -3.82 3.08 4.30
C ALA A 6 -3.31 1.68 3.91
N ILE A 7 -2.49 1.62 2.86
CA ILE A 7 -1.76 0.41 2.45
C ILE A 7 -0.27 0.65 2.62
N THR A 8 0.43 -0.37 3.11
CA THR A 8 1.90 -0.42 3.13
C THR A 8 2.38 -1.85 2.91
N GLY A 9 3.66 -2.01 2.64
CA GLY A 9 4.30 -3.32 2.65
C GLY A 9 5.73 -3.21 2.15
N TYR A 10 6.37 -4.36 1.96
CA TYR A 10 7.76 -4.43 1.58
C TYR A 10 8.05 -3.77 0.22
N LYS A 11 9.27 -3.22 0.11
CA LYS A 11 9.85 -2.81 -1.17
C LYS A 11 10.27 -4.04 -1.99
N PRO A 12 10.44 -3.91 -3.32
CA PRO A 12 10.71 -5.05 -4.18
C PRO A 12 11.96 -5.85 -3.78
N HIS A 13 13.05 -5.16 -3.40
CA HIS A 13 14.30 -5.80 -3.00
C HIS A 13 14.20 -6.56 -1.67
N GLU A 14 13.30 -6.16 -0.76
CA GLU A 14 13.06 -6.87 0.50
C GLU A 14 12.38 -8.23 0.24
N LEU A 15 11.63 -8.33 -0.86
CA LEU A 15 10.94 -9.55 -1.32
C LEU A 15 11.74 -10.33 -2.38
N GLY A 16 12.90 -9.85 -2.82
CA GLY A 16 13.65 -10.46 -3.93
C GLY A 16 12.96 -10.33 -5.30
N ILE A 17 12.03 -9.38 -5.45
CA ILE A 17 11.30 -9.13 -6.70
C ILE A 17 12.00 -8.02 -7.48
N PHE A 18 12.56 -8.35 -8.64
CA PHE A 18 13.38 -7.42 -9.43
C PHE A 18 12.76 -7.02 -10.77
N ASN A 19 11.62 -7.59 -11.14
CA ASN A 19 10.94 -7.27 -12.39
C ASN A 19 9.41 -7.28 -12.21
N ARG A 20 8.70 -6.53 -13.06
CA ARG A 20 7.23 -6.38 -12.98
C ARG A 20 6.43 -7.62 -13.39
N LYS A 21 7.06 -8.61 -14.03
CA LYS A 21 6.40 -9.84 -14.49
C LYS A 21 6.54 -10.99 -13.48
N HIS A 22 7.10 -10.71 -12.31
CA HIS A 22 7.28 -11.70 -11.27
C HIS A 22 5.92 -12.17 -10.75
N GLU A 23 5.66 -13.47 -10.80
CA GLU A 23 4.38 -14.08 -10.40
C GLU A 23 3.98 -13.75 -8.95
N GLY A 24 4.96 -13.63 -8.05
CA GLY A 24 4.76 -13.18 -6.67
C GLY A 24 3.99 -11.87 -6.53
N ILE A 25 4.07 -10.95 -7.52
CA ILE A 25 3.27 -9.71 -7.52
C ILE A 25 1.78 -10.03 -7.62
N THR A 26 1.40 -10.99 -8.47
CA THR A 26 0.02 -11.43 -8.65
C THR A 26 -0.53 -12.02 -7.35
N TYR A 27 0.23 -12.88 -6.67
CA TYR A 27 -0.22 -13.48 -5.40
C TYR A 27 -0.34 -12.43 -4.29
N ILE A 28 0.57 -11.46 -4.23
CA ILE A 28 0.46 -10.32 -3.30
C ILE A 28 -0.81 -9.52 -3.60
N GLN A 29 -1.10 -9.19 -4.86
CA GLN A 29 -2.32 -8.49 -5.23
C GLN A 29 -3.58 -9.27 -4.84
N LYS A 30 -3.61 -10.59 -5.04
CA LYS A 30 -4.70 -11.47 -4.60
C LYS A 30 -4.88 -11.49 -3.08
N ALA A 31 -3.79 -11.40 -2.32
CA ALA A 31 -3.89 -11.31 -0.87
C ALA A 31 -4.53 -10.00 -0.41
N PHE A 32 -4.15 -8.89 -1.02
CA PHE A 32 -4.81 -7.61 -0.81
C PHE A 32 -6.27 -7.64 -1.28
N GLU A 33 -6.58 -8.36 -2.36
CA GLU A 33 -7.97 -8.59 -2.79
C GLU A 33 -8.82 -9.27 -1.74
N ARG A 34 -8.34 -10.37 -1.14
CA ARG A 34 -9.05 -11.07 -0.06
C ARG A 34 -9.35 -10.16 1.14
N LYS A 35 -8.48 -9.19 1.44
CA LYS A 35 -8.71 -8.22 2.54
C LYS A 35 -9.59 -7.04 2.11
N LEU A 36 -9.43 -6.52 0.90
CA LEU A 36 -10.08 -5.29 0.44
C LEU A 36 -11.53 -5.50 -0.01
N ILE A 37 -11.86 -6.60 -0.70
CA ILE A 37 -13.22 -6.81 -1.22
C ILE A 37 -14.27 -6.73 -0.11
N PRO A 38 -14.14 -7.46 1.03
CA PRO A 38 -15.13 -7.38 2.10
C PRO A 38 -15.27 -5.95 2.64
N LEU A 39 -14.16 -5.21 2.75
CA LEU A 39 -14.20 -3.82 3.21
C LEU A 39 -14.91 -2.90 2.22
N ILE A 40 -14.72 -3.13 0.92
CA ILE A 40 -15.41 -2.38 -0.16
C ILE A 40 -16.91 -2.68 -0.12
N ASP A 41 -17.30 -3.94 0.01
CA ASP A 41 -18.70 -4.34 0.15
C ASP A 41 -19.34 -3.73 1.42
N ASP A 42 -18.55 -3.56 2.48
CA ASP A 42 -18.92 -2.87 3.73
C ASP A 42 -18.75 -1.33 3.67
N GLY A 43 -18.49 -0.75 2.49
CA GLY A 43 -18.50 0.69 2.28
C GLY A 43 -17.16 1.42 2.42
N LEU A 44 -16.04 0.75 2.16
CA LEU A 44 -14.73 1.39 1.98
C LEU A 44 -14.76 2.33 0.76
N GLU A 45 -14.35 3.58 0.96
CA GLU A 45 -14.39 4.63 -0.08
C GLU A 45 -12.99 4.99 -0.59
N TRP A 46 -11.99 5.00 0.29
CA TRP A 46 -10.66 5.52 0.00
C TRP A 46 -9.54 4.55 0.40
N VAL A 47 -8.64 4.32 -0.55
CA VAL A 47 -7.36 3.65 -0.33
C VAL A 47 -6.25 4.69 -0.44
N ILE A 48 -5.39 4.76 0.58
CA ILE A 48 -4.28 5.72 0.65
C ILE A 48 -2.95 5.00 0.59
N ILE A 49 -2.07 5.45 -0.31
CA ILE A 49 -0.66 5.04 -0.38
C ILE A 49 0.26 6.25 -0.29
N SER A 50 1.53 6.01 -0.02
CA SER A 50 2.57 7.04 -0.10
C SER A 50 3.32 7.08 -1.43
N GLY A 51 3.05 6.09 -2.29
CA GLY A 51 3.70 5.94 -3.59
C GLY A 51 5.05 5.23 -3.50
N GLN A 52 5.31 4.49 -2.43
CA GLN A 52 6.53 3.71 -2.26
C GLN A 52 6.58 2.55 -3.27
N LEU A 53 7.74 2.32 -3.89
CA LEU A 53 7.94 1.15 -4.76
C LEU A 53 7.67 -0.15 -4.00
N GLY A 54 7.06 -1.12 -4.68
CA GLY A 54 6.71 -2.42 -4.11
C GLY A 54 5.21 -2.51 -3.85
N VAL A 55 4.85 -3.04 -2.69
CA VAL A 55 3.47 -3.38 -2.33
C VAL A 55 2.51 -2.20 -2.53
N GLU A 56 2.87 -0.99 -2.11
CA GLU A 56 1.99 0.18 -2.26
C GLU A 56 1.61 0.45 -3.73
N LEU A 57 2.57 0.42 -4.66
CA LEU A 57 2.28 0.63 -6.09
C LEU A 57 1.57 -0.57 -6.72
N TRP A 58 1.92 -1.81 -6.35
CA TRP A 58 1.22 -2.99 -6.87
C TRP A 58 -0.26 -2.99 -6.47
N VAL A 59 -0.57 -2.59 -5.24
CA VAL A 59 -1.95 -2.43 -4.78
C VAL A 59 -2.59 -1.22 -5.44
N GLY A 60 -1.88 -0.10 -5.58
CA GLY A 60 -2.38 1.07 -6.32
C GLY A 60 -2.82 0.74 -7.74
N GLU A 61 -2.04 -0.06 -8.47
CA GLU A 61 -2.37 -0.57 -9.81
C GLU A 61 -3.65 -1.42 -9.79
N LEU A 62 -3.79 -2.32 -8.80
CA LEU A 62 -4.99 -3.13 -8.59
C LEU A 62 -6.23 -2.28 -8.33
N ILE A 63 -6.13 -1.26 -7.47
CA ILE A 63 -7.23 -0.32 -7.18
C ILE A 63 -7.67 0.41 -8.44
N LEU A 64 -6.73 0.91 -9.24
CA LEU A 64 -7.04 1.61 -10.49
C LEU A 64 -7.72 0.69 -11.51
N GLN A 65 -7.31 -0.58 -11.58
CA GLN A 65 -7.98 -1.57 -12.41
C GLN A 65 -9.42 -1.80 -11.94
N TRP A 66 -9.62 -2.08 -10.65
CA TRP A 66 -10.97 -2.32 -10.13
C TRP A 66 -11.87 -1.12 -10.26
N LYS A 67 -11.36 0.10 -10.09
CA LYS A 67 -12.15 1.30 -10.30
C LYS A 67 -12.76 1.36 -11.70
N LYS A 68 -12.03 0.86 -12.71
CA LYS A 68 -12.52 0.81 -14.09
C LYS A 68 -13.48 -0.34 -14.36
N THR A 69 -13.38 -1.45 -13.63
CA THR A 69 -14.06 -2.71 -13.98
C THR A 69 -15.16 -3.13 -13.01
N ARG A 70 -15.01 -2.87 -11.70
CA ARG A 70 -15.86 -3.47 -10.65
C ARG A 70 -16.33 -2.47 -9.59
N PHE A 71 -15.48 -1.53 -9.16
CA PHE A 71 -15.74 -0.65 -8.02
C PHE A 71 -15.54 0.84 -8.37
N PRO A 72 -16.39 1.44 -9.22
CA PRO A 72 -16.20 2.82 -9.71
C PRO A 72 -16.27 3.90 -8.62
N HIS A 73 -16.82 3.57 -7.45
CA HIS A 73 -16.90 4.47 -6.29
C HIS A 73 -15.60 4.52 -5.47
N LEU A 74 -14.74 3.49 -5.60
CA LEU A 74 -13.50 3.39 -4.85
C LEU A 74 -12.48 4.41 -5.38
N LYS A 75 -11.77 5.05 -4.45
CA LYS A 75 -10.83 6.13 -4.77
C LYS A 75 -9.43 5.81 -4.28
N LEU A 76 -8.44 6.24 -5.04
CA LEU A 76 -7.02 6.14 -4.70
C LEU A 76 -6.46 7.52 -4.38
N ALA A 77 -5.84 7.67 -3.21
CA ALA A 77 -5.05 8.84 -2.86
C ALA A 77 -3.57 8.49 -2.74
N VAL A 78 -2.69 9.33 -3.28
CA VAL A 78 -1.24 9.22 -3.15
C VAL A 78 -0.70 10.40 -2.35
N LEU A 79 -0.26 10.13 -1.12
CA LEU A 79 0.27 11.12 -0.18
C LEU A 79 1.77 10.95 -0.01
N THR A 80 2.54 11.63 -0.85
CA THR A 80 3.99 11.48 -0.90
C THR A 80 4.64 12.18 0.30
N PRO A 81 5.77 11.68 0.83
CA PRO A 81 6.41 12.30 2.00
C PRO A 81 6.96 13.69 1.70
N PHE A 82 7.43 13.92 0.47
CA PHE A 82 8.10 15.12 0.01
C PHE A 82 7.96 15.25 -1.51
N LEU A 83 8.31 16.41 -2.06
CA LEU A 83 8.26 16.68 -3.51
C LEU A 83 9.29 15.83 -4.26
N GLN A 84 8.94 15.40 -5.48
CA GLN A 84 9.85 14.71 -6.42
C GLN A 84 10.49 13.44 -5.85
N GLN A 85 9.70 12.61 -5.13
CA GLN A 85 10.23 11.41 -4.47
C GLN A 85 10.90 10.40 -5.41
N GLU A 86 10.48 10.42 -6.67
CA GLU A 86 10.95 9.54 -7.73
C GLU A 86 12.19 10.06 -8.48
N GLU A 87 12.70 11.25 -8.16
CA GLU A 87 13.72 11.95 -8.97
C GLU A 87 14.96 11.09 -9.25
N GLN A 88 15.38 10.28 -8.27
CA GLN A 88 16.56 9.44 -8.34
C GLN A 88 16.30 8.03 -8.89
N TRP A 89 15.06 7.70 -9.26
CA TRP A 89 14.72 6.38 -9.80
C TRP A 89 15.10 6.26 -11.28
N LYS A 90 15.23 5.02 -11.77
CA LYS A 90 15.43 4.77 -13.20
C LYS A 90 14.17 5.15 -13.98
N GLU A 91 14.32 5.54 -15.24
CA GLU A 91 13.22 6.03 -16.08
C GLU A 91 12.04 5.06 -16.20
N GLU A 92 12.29 3.76 -16.30
CA GLU A 92 11.24 2.75 -16.31
C GLU A 92 10.42 2.76 -15.00
N THR A 93 11.11 2.90 -13.87
CA THR A 93 10.50 2.96 -12.54
C THR A 93 9.73 4.26 -12.32
N LYS A 94 10.27 5.40 -12.77
CA LYS A 94 9.56 6.69 -12.76
C LYS A 94 8.29 6.62 -13.58
N ARG A 95 8.36 6.05 -14.78
CA ARG A 95 7.21 5.89 -15.67
C ARG A 95 6.11 5.06 -15.02
N TYR A 96 6.46 3.91 -14.44
CA TYR A 96 5.50 3.07 -13.73
C TYR A 96 4.82 3.81 -12.57
N TYR A 97 5.60 4.52 -11.75
CA TYR A 97 5.05 5.34 -10.68
C TYR A 97 4.11 6.44 -11.20
N GLN A 98 4.51 7.15 -12.25
CA GLN A 98 3.71 8.21 -12.87
C GLN A 98 2.41 7.67 -13.49
N GLU A 99 2.42 6.47 -14.09
CA GLU A 99 1.21 5.80 -14.59
C GLU A 99 0.15 5.65 -13.49
N ILE A 100 0.56 5.28 -12.28
CA ILE A 100 -0.35 5.12 -11.13
C ILE A 100 -0.77 6.50 -10.60
N VAL A 101 0.20 7.37 -10.33
CA VAL A 101 -0.02 8.68 -9.73
C VAL A 101 -0.94 9.56 -10.56
N ASN A 102 -0.75 9.60 -11.87
CA ASN A 102 -1.55 10.43 -12.77
C ASN A 102 -3.01 9.98 -12.88
N GLN A 103 -3.32 8.76 -12.44
CA GLN A 103 -4.67 8.20 -12.42
C GLN A 103 -5.31 8.22 -11.03
N ALA A 104 -4.57 8.60 -9.99
CA ALA A 104 -5.09 8.73 -8.63
C ALA A 104 -6.14 9.86 -8.54
N ASP A 105 -7.15 9.67 -7.69
CA ASP A 105 -8.20 10.67 -7.42
C ASP A 105 -7.66 11.89 -6.67
N PHE A 106 -6.60 11.68 -5.90
CA PHE A 106 -5.96 12.73 -5.13
C PHE A 106 -4.45 12.46 -5.06
N ILE A 107 -3.66 13.49 -5.29
CA ILE A 107 -2.22 13.46 -5.01
C ILE A 107 -1.84 14.71 -4.25
N ASP A 108 -1.05 14.53 -3.18
CA ASP A 108 -0.39 15.64 -2.55
C ASP A 108 0.91 15.22 -1.82
N SER A 109 1.78 16.18 -1.53
CA SER A 109 2.98 15.96 -0.70
C SER A 109 2.78 16.46 0.71
N ILE A 110 3.07 15.62 1.71
CA ILE A 110 2.98 15.97 3.14
C ILE A 110 3.90 17.15 3.47
N THR A 111 5.12 17.12 2.94
CA THR A 111 6.03 18.27 3.01
C THR A 111 6.20 18.91 1.63
N LYS A 112 6.02 20.24 1.54
CA LYS A 112 6.10 21.01 0.28
C LYS A 112 7.54 21.37 -0.10
N ARG A 113 8.46 20.42 0.05
CA ARG A 113 9.89 20.56 -0.25
C ARG A 113 10.50 19.21 -0.61
N PRO A 114 11.65 19.16 -1.29
CA PRO A 114 12.35 17.90 -1.59
C PRO A 114 12.78 17.14 -0.33
N TYR A 115 13.40 15.96 -0.51
CA TYR A 115 13.96 15.21 0.59
C TYR A 115 15.07 15.99 1.31
N GLU A 116 14.95 16.10 2.63
CA GLU A 116 15.91 16.73 3.52
C GLU A 116 16.45 15.72 4.53
N ASN A 117 15.56 14.94 5.17
CA ASN A 117 15.95 14.02 6.23
C ASN A 117 14.85 12.99 6.56
N PRO A 118 15.18 11.92 7.31
CA PRO A 118 14.23 10.85 7.65
C PRO A 118 12.98 11.30 8.42
N ASN A 119 12.96 12.50 9.03
CA ASN A 119 11.78 12.99 9.73
C ASN A 119 10.59 13.17 8.76
N GLN A 120 10.82 13.48 7.49
CA GLN A 120 9.73 13.56 6.50
C GLN A 120 9.01 12.22 6.31
N LEU A 121 9.75 11.10 6.37
CA LEU A 121 9.17 9.76 6.28
C LEU A 121 8.31 9.46 7.51
N LYS A 122 8.81 9.81 8.70
CA LYS A 122 8.09 9.67 9.97
C LYS A 122 6.81 10.52 9.99
N LEU A 123 6.91 11.80 9.64
CA LEU A 123 5.78 12.72 9.55
C LEU A 123 4.73 12.22 8.57
N LYS A 124 5.15 11.63 7.45
CA LYS A 124 4.25 11.02 6.49
C LYS A 124 3.50 9.82 7.08
N ASN A 125 4.17 8.90 7.78
CA ASN A 125 3.49 7.78 8.45
C ASN A 125 2.45 8.31 9.44
N GLN A 126 2.84 9.24 10.31
CA GLN A 126 1.98 9.84 11.33
C GLN A 126 0.78 10.54 10.70
N PHE A 127 1.01 11.37 9.68
CA PHE A 127 -0.06 12.10 9.03
C PHE A 127 -1.06 11.15 8.37
N ILE A 128 -0.59 10.20 7.55
CA ILE A 128 -1.48 9.24 6.87
C ILE A 128 -2.27 8.46 7.92
N LEU A 129 -1.60 7.90 8.92
CA LEU A 129 -2.27 7.09 9.93
C LEU A 129 -3.20 7.90 10.84
N SER A 130 -3.05 9.23 10.95
CA SER A 130 -4.01 10.10 11.65
C SER A 130 -5.29 10.38 10.85
N LYS A 131 -5.30 10.10 9.53
CA LYS A 131 -6.39 10.45 8.61
C LYS A 131 -7.19 9.25 8.11
N VAL A 132 -6.76 8.04 8.42
CA VAL A 132 -7.43 6.79 8.02
C VAL A 132 -8.05 6.08 9.22
N ASP A 133 -8.95 5.15 8.96
CA ASP A 133 -9.61 4.30 9.96
C ASP A 133 -8.81 3.02 10.24
N GLY A 134 -7.94 2.61 9.31
CA GLY A 134 -7.11 1.43 9.47
C GLY A 134 -5.92 1.36 8.51
N LEU A 135 -5.06 0.38 8.76
CA LEU A 135 -3.89 0.05 7.95
C LEU A 135 -4.00 -1.42 7.50
N ILE A 136 -3.76 -1.67 6.22
CA ILE A 136 -3.51 -3.02 5.70
C ILE A 136 -2.04 -3.10 5.29
N ALA A 137 -1.32 -4.09 5.82
CA ALA A 137 0.12 -4.20 5.61
C ALA A 137 0.55 -5.62 5.24
N LEU A 138 1.33 -5.76 4.16
CA LEU A 138 2.12 -6.98 3.96
C LEU A 138 3.36 -6.90 4.86
N TYR A 139 3.39 -7.72 5.90
CA TYR A 139 4.45 -7.73 6.90
C TYR A 139 4.60 -9.11 7.55
N ASP A 140 5.85 -9.48 7.78
CA ASP A 140 6.29 -10.69 8.46
C ASP A 140 7.04 -10.28 9.74
N GLU A 141 6.60 -10.78 10.89
CA GLU A 141 7.23 -10.50 12.18
C GLU A 141 8.62 -11.16 12.30
N GLU A 142 8.86 -12.27 11.59
CA GLU A 142 10.15 -12.97 11.59
C GLU A 142 11.17 -12.28 10.68
N LYS A 143 10.69 -11.50 9.70
CA LYS A 143 11.50 -10.78 8.74
C LYS A 143 11.20 -9.29 8.80
N GLU A 144 11.85 -8.62 9.74
CA GLU A 144 11.79 -7.16 9.85
C GLU A 144 12.15 -6.47 8.53
N GLY A 145 11.52 -5.33 8.29
CA GLY A 145 11.75 -4.53 7.09
C GLY A 145 11.11 -3.16 7.21
N THR A 146 11.15 -2.40 6.14
CA THR A 146 10.65 -1.02 6.11
C THR A 146 9.19 -0.82 6.54
N PRO A 147 8.25 -1.80 6.41
CA PRO A 147 6.89 -1.63 6.91
C PRO A 147 6.78 -1.45 8.43
N ILE A 148 7.78 -1.88 9.21
CA ILE A 148 7.77 -1.81 10.68
C ILE A 148 7.49 -0.39 11.20
N TYR A 149 7.93 0.64 10.47
CA TYR A 149 7.69 2.03 10.85
C TYR A 149 6.21 2.43 10.75
N TYR A 150 5.45 1.84 9.83
CA TYR A 150 3.99 2.02 9.79
C TYR A 150 3.30 1.16 10.84
N ILE A 151 3.75 -0.08 11.05
CA ILE A 151 3.18 -0.99 12.05
C ILE A 151 3.31 -0.40 13.46
N ASN A 152 4.48 0.15 13.80
CA ASN A 152 4.71 0.78 15.09
C ASN A 152 3.79 1.99 15.31
N GLU A 153 3.61 2.84 14.29
CA GLU A 153 2.70 3.98 14.36
C GLU A 153 1.23 3.53 14.44
N ALA A 154 0.83 2.49 13.70
CA ALA A 154 -0.50 1.90 13.79
C ALA A 154 -0.79 1.35 15.18
N ASN A 155 0.18 0.70 15.82
CA ASN A 155 0.07 0.21 17.20
C ASN A 155 -0.08 1.35 18.22
N ILE A 156 0.47 2.54 17.94
CA ILE A 156 0.19 3.74 18.74
C ILE A 156 -1.26 4.18 18.53
N GLN A 157 -1.71 4.29 17.28
CA GLN A 157 -3.09 4.66 16.95
C GLN A 157 -4.12 3.73 17.61
N LYS A 158 -3.86 2.41 17.64
CA LYS A 158 -4.72 1.40 18.31
C LYS A 158 -4.89 1.63 19.82
N LYS A 159 -3.89 2.23 20.48
CA LYS A 159 -3.96 2.54 21.92
C LYS A 159 -4.77 3.80 22.20
N GLU A 160 -4.81 4.73 21.24
CA GLU A 160 -5.41 6.05 21.41
C GLU A 160 -6.84 6.14 20.85
N ARG A 161 -7.17 5.33 19.83
CA ARG A 161 -8.48 5.33 19.18
C ARG A 161 -8.83 3.97 18.59
N ASN A 162 -10.08 3.82 18.16
CA ASN A 162 -10.50 2.66 17.39
C ASN A 162 -9.83 2.70 16.01
N PHE A 163 -8.80 1.88 15.84
CA PHE A 163 -7.98 1.80 14.62
C PHE A 163 -7.79 0.33 14.24
N GLU A 164 -8.05 0.00 12.98
CA GLU A 164 -7.89 -1.38 12.50
C GLU A 164 -6.48 -1.61 11.94
N LEU A 165 -5.84 -2.70 12.34
CA LEU A 165 -4.57 -3.13 11.75
C LEU A 165 -4.73 -4.54 11.19
N LEU A 166 -4.78 -4.64 9.87
CA LEU A 166 -4.91 -5.90 9.14
C LEU A 166 -3.55 -6.27 8.55
N LEU A 167 -2.99 -7.39 9.01
CA LEU A 167 -1.75 -7.93 8.46
C LEU A 167 -2.07 -8.94 7.36
N ILE A 168 -1.22 -8.94 6.34
CA ILE A 168 -1.05 -10.01 5.37
C ILE A 168 0.34 -10.56 5.64
N THR A 169 0.43 -11.84 5.96
CA THR A 169 1.68 -12.54 6.27
C THR A 169 2.13 -13.40 5.09
N PRO A 170 3.37 -13.95 5.11
CA PRO A 170 3.78 -14.93 4.11
C PRO A 170 2.86 -16.17 4.05
N ASP A 171 2.31 -16.59 5.19
CA ASP A 171 1.36 -17.72 5.24
C ASP A 171 0.07 -17.40 4.48
N ASP A 172 -0.46 -16.18 4.58
CA ASP A 172 -1.60 -15.76 3.77
C ASP A 172 -1.30 -15.87 2.26
N ILE A 173 -0.06 -15.55 1.84
CA ILE A 173 0.38 -15.70 0.45
C ILE A 173 0.46 -17.17 0.06
N ASN A 174 1.07 -18.01 0.89
CA ASN A 174 1.21 -19.44 0.63
C ASN A 174 -0.15 -20.14 0.48
N MET A 175 -1.13 -19.79 1.34
CA MET A 175 -2.49 -20.31 1.22
C MET A 175 -3.13 -19.98 -0.13
N ILE A 176 -2.91 -18.78 -0.66
CA ILE A 176 -3.43 -18.39 -1.98
C ILE A 176 -2.77 -19.19 -3.09
N VAL A 177 -1.46 -19.40 -2.98
CA VAL A 177 -0.70 -20.20 -3.95
C VAL A 177 -1.21 -21.65 -3.95
N GLU A 178 -1.38 -22.25 -2.78
CA GLU A 178 -1.91 -23.60 -2.63
C GLU A 178 -3.33 -23.72 -3.19
N ASP A 179 -4.23 -22.78 -2.85
CA ASP A 179 -5.61 -22.75 -3.35
C ASP A 179 -5.67 -22.78 -4.90
N GLU A 180 -4.72 -22.14 -5.58
CA GLU A 180 -4.68 -22.13 -7.04
C GLU A 180 -4.13 -23.42 -7.63
N TYR A 181 -3.09 -23.99 -7.02
CA TYR A 181 -2.57 -25.30 -7.43
C TYR A 181 -3.62 -26.41 -7.32
N TYR A 182 -4.56 -26.33 -6.36
CA TYR A 182 -5.63 -27.31 -6.21
C TYR A 182 -6.87 -27.02 -7.08
N GLN A 183 -6.95 -25.87 -7.75
CA GLN A 183 -8.03 -25.52 -8.67
C GLN A 183 -7.68 -25.72 -10.15
N GLU A 184 -6.41 -25.96 -10.47
CA GLU A 184 -5.94 -26.44 -11.79
C GLU A 184 -6.04 -27.97 -11.92
#